data_AF-A0A1N6IXR7-F1
#
_entry.id   AF-A0A1N6IXR7-F1
#
_cell.length_a   1.000
_cell.length_b   1.000
_cell.length_c   1.000
_cell.angle_alpha   90.00
_cell.angle_beta   90.00
_cell.angle_gamma   90.00
#
_symmetry.space_group_name_H-M   'P 1'
#
loop_
_entity.id
_entity.type
_entity.pdbx_description
1 polymer ?
#
loop_
_entity_poly.entity_id
_entity_poly.type
_entity_poly.pdbx_seq_one_letter_code
_entity_poly.pdbx_strand_id
1 'polypeptide(L)'
;MKLPDGRLLVVDDGVLAEAAAGDGRLVLWLPGARAGGFRHWDRVGSAAGATVSSSDGIGSIAAVLTPTRQRTRIGVPRFLRRLVGGKAEPIWTLPGGGICERSGARRTDLVLAWPEDETGTLELDEARIRARWPATQAIRRIGRNLSLVSGIAPAPVQTPSSSAVAAVTDLPPLIPTRELAAHALAEARQAGDHPREVTALIDLAVSYLHKLDAQPAASLLEDALNGARRLGDRTRELDAQVNLAQAAIMQGRPDLAIELLGPALAYAREIGDRFTEKVALERLGLAYQGRADHSQALDQFEQALALARSMGDTQHEAVLLWYAGIADAELGRPDRALARGEETVALLRRLRKPQAEEYAQHLADYRSSIAAVAPALKGGGVFDASVITTYSQLPSQGSTAAGPGLLRMALTATKAAVAFAGSGFKTVPLEIYRARLATCSQCEMFTGVRCRVCGCISAAKARLPHEDCPAGKWSS
;
A
#
# COMPACT_ATOMS: atom_id res chain seq x y z
N MET A 1 -29.22 -2.63 10.14
CA MET A 1 -27.87 -3.14 9.78
C MET A 1 -27.33 -3.93 10.97
N LYS A 2 -26.62 -5.03 10.75
CA LYS A 2 -25.99 -5.82 11.83
C LYS A 2 -24.52 -5.40 11.98
N LEU A 3 -24.11 -5.05 13.19
CA LEU A 3 -22.73 -4.75 13.55
C LEU A 3 -21.87 -6.03 13.60
N PRO A 4 -20.54 -5.92 13.54
CA PRO A 4 -19.64 -7.07 13.68
C PRO A 4 -19.81 -7.83 15.01
N ASP A 5 -20.22 -7.14 16.08
CA ASP A 5 -20.53 -7.73 17.39
C ASP A 5 -21.95 -8.33 17.48
N GLY A 6 -22.67 -8.34 16.36
CA GLY A 6 -23.99 -8.95 16.23
C GLY A 6 -25.18 -8.04 16.56
N ARG A 7 -24.94 -6.82 17.06
CA ARG A 7 -26.02 -5.86 17.38
C ARG A 7 -26.73 -5.36 16.13
N LEU A 8 -28.02 -5.05 16.26
CA LEU A 8 -28.79 -4.42 15.18
C LEU A 8 -28.84 -2.92 15.38
N LEU A 9 -28.30 -2.18 14.42
CA LEU A 9 -28.45 -0.73 14.33
C LEU A 9 -29.59 -0.37 13.38
N VAL A 10 -30.45 0.52 13.86
CA VAL A 10 -31.50 1.18 13.07
C VAL A 10 -30.90 2.47 12.51
N VAL A 11 -30.91 2.59 11.17
CA VAL A 11 -30.46 3.78 10.45
C VAL A 11 -31.66 4.66 10.09
N ASP A 12 -31.44 5.96 9.98
CA ASP A 12 -32.50 6.93 9.68
C ASP A 12 -33.01 6.79 8.24
N ASP A 13 -34.22 7.29 7.99
CA ASP A 13 -34.84 7.29 6.67
C ASP A 13 -33.95 7.96 5.61
N GLY A 14 -33.69 7.23 4.52
CA GLY A 14 -32.87 7.70 3.40
C GLY A 14 -31.37 7.36 3.52
N VAL A 15 -30.90 6.84 4.65
CA VAL A 15 -29.57 6.20 4.75
C VAL A 15 -29.67 4.80 4.15
N LEU A 16 -28.83 4.51 3.15
CA LEU A 16 -28.80 3.16 2.56
C LEU A 16 -27.68 2.34 3.18
N ALA A 17 -27.99 1.15 3.65
CA ALA A 17 -27.02 0.17 4.12
C ALA A 17 -26.70 -0.81 2.98
N GLU A 18 -25.42 -1.06 2.70
CA GLU A 18 -25.05 -2.25 1.91
C GLU A 18 -25.29 -3.50 2.76
N ALA A 19 -25.69 -4.60 2.12
CA ALA A 19 -25.74 -5.89 2.80
C ALA A 19 -24.33 -6.25 3.27
N ALA A 20 -24.21 -6.77 4.50
CA ALA A 20 -22.91 -7.22 5.01
C ALA A 20 -22.38 -8.32 4.08
N ALA A 21 -21.31 -8.02 3.33
CA ALA A 21 -20.47 -9.07 2.79
C ALA A 21 -19.91 -9.84 4.00
N GLY A 22 -19.77 -11.16 3.93
CA GLY A 22 -19.35 -12.01 5.07
C GLY A 22 -17.99 -11.67 5.71
N ASP A 23 -17.37 -10.55 5.33
CA ASP A 23 -16.12 -9.97 5.84
C ASP A 23 -16.31 -8.95 6.99
N GLY A 24 -17.55 -8.74 7.44
CA GLY A 24 -17.88 -7.87 8.58
C GLY A 24 -17.77 -6.37 8.30
N ARG A 25 -17.66 -5.95 7.04
CA ARG A 25 -17.66 -4.52 6.68
C ARG A 25 -19.02 -3.89 6.89
N LEU A 26 -19.01 -2.68 7.44
CA LEU A 26 -20.16 -1.79 7.49
C LEU A 26 -20.02 -0.76 6.39
N VAL A 27 -21.02 -0.67 5.51
CA VAL A 27 -21.07 0.39 4.50
C VAL A 27 -22.43 1.06 4.50
N LEU A 28 -22.40 2.38 4.65
CA LEU A 28 -23.56 3.26 4.68
C LEU A 28 -23.42 4.30 3.57
N TRP A 29 -24.55 4.67 2.98
CA TRP A 29 -24.68 5.74 2.00
C TRP A 29 -25.56 6.82 2.60
N LEU A 30 -24.92 7.93 2.96
CA LEU A 30 -25.62 9.07 3.53
C LEU A 30 -26.05 10.00 2.40
N PRO A 31 -27.33 10.40 2.33
CA PRO A 31 -27.79 11.28 1.29
C PRO A 31 -27.18 12.67 1.47
N GLY A 32 -26.72 13.25 0.36
CA GLY A 32 -26.23 14.62 0.25
C GLY A 32 -27.12 15.48 -0.65
N ALA A 33 -26.63 16.68 -1.00
CA ALA A 33 -27.37 17.64 -1.80
C ALA A 33 -27.65 17.15 -3.24
N ARG A 34 -28.71 17.68 -3.85
CA ARG A 34 -28.95 17.56 -5.30
C ARG A 34 -28.52 18.87 -5.97
N ALA A 35 -27.48 18.81 -6.78
CA ALA A 35 -26.91 19.98 -7.45
C ALA A 35 -26.33 19.60 -8.82
N GLY A 36 -26.41 20.50 -9.80
CA GLY A 36 -25.77 20.33 -11.12
C GLY A 36 -26.19 19.07 -11.90
N GLY A 37 -27.40 18.56 -11.69
CA GLY A 37 -27.88 17.32 -12.32
C GLY A 37 -27.39 16.03 -11.64
N PHE A 38 -26.74 16.14 -10.48
CA PHE A 38 -26.30 15.01 -9.66
C PHE A 38 -27.01 14.99 -8.30
N ARG A 39 -27.18 13.78 -7.76
CA ARG A 39 -27.50 13.52 -6.36
C ARG A 39 -26.19 13.10 -5.69
N HIS A 40 -25.75 13.86 -4.70
CA HIS A 40 -24.54 13.55 -3.95
C HIS A 40 -24.82 12.55 -2.84
N TRP A 41 -23.80 11.75 -2.52
CA TRP A 41 -23.84 10.74 -1.49
C TRP A 41 -22.49 10.65 -0.80
N ASP A 42 -22.50 10.52 0.52
CA ASP A 42 -21.30 10.18 1.29
C ASP A 42 -21.31 8.67 1.53
N ARG A 43 -20.38 7.96 0.89
CA ARG A 43 -20.17 6.54 1.15
C ARG A 43 -19.27 6.39 2.35
N VAL A 44 -19.81 5.93 3.47
CA VAL A 44 -19.10 5.72 4.74
C VAL A 44 -18.88 4.23 4.93
N GLY A 45 -17.63 3.80 4.96
CA GLY A 45 -17.28 2.38 5.10
C GLY A 45 -16.28 2.11 6.21
N SER A 46 -16.44 1.03 6.95
CA SER A 46 -15.37 0.44 7.76
C SER A 46 -14.50 -0.48 6.91
N ALA A 47 -13.31 -0.81 7.41
CA ALA A 47 -12.53 -1.90 6.82
C ALA A 47 -13.12 -3.28 7.14
N ALA A 48 -12.67 -4.28 6.39
CA ALA A 48 -13.03 -5.69 6.65
C ALA A 48 -12.41 -6.12 7.98
N GLY A 49 -13.20 -6.81 8.80
CA GLY A 49 -12.78 -7.25 10.13
C GLY A 49 -12.40 -6.10 11.08
N ALA A 50 -12.86 -4.87 10.83
CA ALA A 50 -12.61 -3.75 11.73
C ALA A 50 -13.13 -4.05 13.14
N THR A 51 -12.26 -3.84 14.13
CA THR A 51 -12.57 -4.14 15.53
C THR A 51 -13.41 -3.02 16.14
N VAL A 52 -14.39 -3.43 16.92
CA VAL A 52 -15.19 -2.51 17.74
C VAL A 52 -14.36 -2.09 18.94
N SER A 53 -14.22 -0.78 19.15
CA SER A 53 -13.63 -0.21 20.36
C SER A 53 -14.73 0.17 21.34
N SER A 54 -14.67 -0.42 22.52
CA SER A 54 -15.53 -0.16 23.68
C SER A 54 -14.76 0.68 24.71
N SER A 55 -15.31 1.81 25.13
CA SER A 55 -14.78 2.63 26.24
C SER A 55 -15.82 3.69 26.65
N ASP A 56 -15.92 3.96 27.96
CA ASP A 56 -16.84 4.96 28.51
C ASP A 56 -18.32 4.74 28.11
N GLY A 57 -18.69 3.47 27.88
CA GLY A 57 -20.02 3.07 27.41
C GLY A 57 -20.34 3.52 25.98
N ILE A 58 -19.32 3.80 25.18
CA ILE A 58 -19.42 4.13 23.75
C ILE A 58 -18.71 3.04 22.95
N GLY A 59 -19.46 2.40 22.07
CA GLY A 59 -18.93 1.50 21.05
C GLY A 59 -18.59 2.33 19.82
N SER A 60 -17.45 2.04 19.19
CA SER A 60 -17.02 2.77 18.00
C SER A 60 -16.22 1.93 17.03
N ILE A 61 -16.27 2.31 15.76
CA ILE A 61 -15.50 1.69 14.68
C ILE A 61 -14.99 2.78 13.73
N ALA A 62 -13.73 2.66 13.33
CA ALA A 62 -13.13 3.59 12.37
C ALA A 62 -13.86 3.52 11.02
N ALA A 63 -14.05 4.68 10.40
CA ALA A 63 -14.75 4.79 9.14
C ALA A 63 -14.01 5.69 8.16
N VAL A 64 -14.21 5.41 6.87
CA VAL A 64 -13.72 6.22 5.75
C VAL A 64 -14.91 6.73 4.98
N LEU A 65 -14.98 8.05 4.80
CA LEU A 65 -15.97 8.69 3.94
C LEU A 65 -15.36 8.93 2.57
N THR A 66 -16.06 8.48 1.55
CA THR A 66 -15.77 8.77 0.16
C THR A 66 -16.92 9.58 -0.42
N PRO A 67 -16.72 10.86 -0.79
CA PRO A 67 -17.74 11.64 -1.44
C PRO A 67 -18.03 11.07 -2.83
N THR A 68 -19.29 10.87 -3.16
CA THR A 68 -19.74 10.30 -4.43
C THR A 68 -20.93 11.07 -5.00
N ARG A 69 -21.20 10.87 -6.29
CA ARG A 69 -22.32 11.48 -6.99
C ARG A 69 -22.98 10.52 -7.96
N GLN A 70 -24.31 10.57 -8.02
CA GLN A 70 -25.17 9.81 -8.91
C GLN A 70 -25.82 10.77 -9.91
N ARG A 71 -25.80 10.46 -11.21
CA ARG A 71 -26.54 11.28 -12.19
C ARG A 71 -28.05 11.09 -12.02
N THR A 72 -28.79 12.20 -12.03
CA THR A 72 -30.26 12.21 -11.83
C THR A 72 -31.06 12.17 -13.14
N ARG A 73 -30.42 12.39 -14.29
CA ARG A 73 -31.02 12.29 -15.63
C ARG A 73 -30.31 11.23 -16.46
N ILE A 74 -31.08 10.55 -17.31
CA ILE A 74 -30.56 9.63 -18.33
C ILE A 74 -29.75 10.48 -19.32
N GLY A 75 -28.43 10.35 -19.28
CA GLY A 75 -27.50 11.04 -20.17
C GLY A 75 -26.68 10.03 -20.96
N VAL A 76 -26.21 10.49 -22.13
CA VAL A 76 -25.48 9.82 -23.21
C VAL A 76 -25.07 8.34 -22.96
N PRO A 77 -25.50 7.38 -23.82
CA PRO A 77 -25.19 5.96 -23.70
C PRO A 77 -23.69 5.67 -23.51
N ARG A 78 -23.41 4.59 -22.77
CA ARG A 78 -22.08 4.15 -22.30
C ARG A 78 -20.98 4.16 -23.38
N PHE A 79 -21.32 3.93 -24.65
CA PHE A 79 -20.37 3.85 -25.76
C PHE A 79 -19.74 5.20 -26.15
N LEU A 80 -20.46 6.31 -25.97
CA LEU A 80 -19.96 7.66 -26.28
C LEU A 80 -19.01 8.22 -25.20
N ARG A 81 -18.96 7.59 -24.02
CA ARG A 81 -18.11 8.00 -22.89
C ARG A 81 -16.62 7.68 -23.11
N ARG A 82 -16.30 6.78 -24.03
CA ARG A 82 -14.92 6.43 -24.44
C ARG A 82 -14.23 7.51 -25.28
N LEU A 83 -14.99 8.42 -25.89
CA LEU A 83 -14.45 9.47 -26.76
C LEU A 83 -13.94 10.70 -26.00
N VAL A 84 -14.30 10.85 -24.72
CA VAL A 84 -13.87 11.97 -23.86
C VAL A 84 -12.89 11.41 -22.84
N GLY A 85 -11.60 11.41 -23.19
CA GLY A 85 -10.50 10.79 -22.43
C GLY A 85 -10.30 11.36 -21.02
N GLY A 86 -11.10 10.88 -20.05
CA GLY A 86 -10.92 11.12 -18.63
C GLY A 86 -10.61 9.82 -17.89
N LYS A 87 -9.72 9.87 -16.89
CA LYS A 87 -9.39 8.74 -16.00
C LYS A 87 -10.67 8.14 -15.41
N ALA A 88 -10.79 6.81 -15.41
CA ALA A 88 -11.93 6.12 -14.83
C ALA A 88 -11.90 6.26 -13.30
N GLU A 89 -12.73 7.14 -12.74
CA GLU A 89 -12.98 7.20 -11.30
C GLU A 89 -13.65 5.90 -10.83
N PRO A 90 -13.38 5.41 -9.61
CA PRO A 90 -14.05 4.24 -9.07
C PRO A 90 -15.56 4.45 -9.04
N ILE A 91 -16.27 3.40 -9.42
CA ILE A 91 -17.71 3.37 -9.61
C ILE A 91 -18.32 2.38 -8.63
N TRP A 92 -19.41 2.75 -7.99
CA TRP A 92 -20.18 1.90 -7.09
C TRP A 92 -21.64 1.82 -7.52
N THR A 93 -22.31 0.76 -7.08
CA THR A 93 -23.75 0.58 -7.24
C THR A 93 -24.43 0.86 -5.90
N LEU A 94 -25.41 1.75 -5.89
CA LEU A 94 -26.20 2.02 -4.68
C LEU A 94 -27.09 0.82 -4.32
N PRO A 95 -27.38 0.60 -3.03
CA PRO A 95 -28.46 -0.30 -2.62
C PRO A 95 -29.79 0.17 -3.25
N GLY A 96 -30.45 -0.70 -4.01
CA GLY A 96 -31.64 -0.35 -4.80
C GLY A 96 -31.36 0.09 -6.25
N GLY A 97 -30.10 0.11 -6.67
CA GLY A 97 -29.70 0.32 -8.05
C GLY A 97 -29.28 1.77 -8.37
N GLY A 98 -28.58 1.92 -9.49
CA GLY A 98 -28.00 3.19 -9.92
C GLY A 98 -26.52 3.31 -9.59
N ILE A 99 -25.83 4.10 -10.41
CA ILE A 99 -24.37 4.15 -10.46
C ILE A 99 -23.88 5.46 -9.83
N CYS A 100 -22.98 5.34 -8.85
CA CYS A 100 -22.27 6.44 -8.23
C CYS A 100 -20.80 6.44 -8.64
N GLU A 101 -20.26 7.62 -8.91
CA GLU A 101 -18.82 7.83 -9.11
C GLU A 101 -18.24 8.69 -8.00
N ARG A 102 -16.94 8.56 -7.72
CA ARG A 102 -16.26 9.41 -6.75
C ARG A 102 -16.32 10.88 -7.20
N SER A 103 -16.56 11.77 -6.25
CA SER A 103 -16.70 13.21 -6.51
C SER A 103 -15.75 14.09 -5.68
N GLY A 104 -14.96 13.50 -4.77
CA GLY A 104 -14.03 14.23 -3.92
C GLY A 104 -12.99 13.36 -3.23
N ALA A 105 -12.13 14.00 -2.45
CA ALA A 105 -11.11 13.35 -1.64
C ALA A 105 -11.74 12.50 -0.52
N ARG A 106 -11.08 11.41 -0.16
CA ARG A 106 -11.49 10.59 0.97
C ARG A 106 -11.19 11.31 2.28
N ARG A 107 -12.03 11.05 3.28
CA ARG A 107 -11.82 11.46 4.66
C ARG A 107 -11.68 10.23 5.54
N THR A 108 -10.69 10.24 6.42
CA THR A 108 -10.33 9.10 7.29
C THR A 108 -10.35 9.48 8.77
N ASP A 109 -10.78 10.69 9.08
CA ASP A 109 -10.84 11.31 10.41
C ASP A 109 -12.21 11.09 11.06
N LEU A 110 -12.76 9.88 10.91
CA LEU A 110 -14.16 9.58 11.19
C LEU A 110 -14.31 8.27 11.95
N VAL A 111 -15.32 8.21 12.83
CA VAL A 111 -15.81 6.96 13.42
C VAL A 111 -17.32 6.91 13.36
N LEU A 112 -17.85 5.70 13.27
CA LEU A 112 -19.23 5.41 13.64
C LEU A 112 -19.25 5.11 15.14
N ALA A 113 -20.13 5.76 15.89
CA ALA A 113 -20.25 5.63 17.34
C ALA A 113 -21.69 5.30 17.75
N TRP A 114 -21.83 4.44 18.77
CA TRP A 114 -23.11 4.02 19.34
C TRP A 114 -22.99 3.86 20.87
N PRO A 115 -24.08 3.96 21.63
CA PRO A 115 -24.09 3.64 23.05
C PRO A 115 -23.97 2.12 23.24
N GLU A 116 -23.21 1.68 24.26
CA GLU A 116 -23.01 0.24 24.53
C GLU A 116 -24.11 -0.43 25.35
N ASP A 117 -25.24 0.24 25.53
CA ASP A 117 -26.36 -0.29 26.27
C ASP A 117 -27.08 -1.41 25.50
N GLU A 118 -27.09 -2.61 26.08
CA GLU A 118 -27.81 -3.78 25.55
C GLU A 118 -29.33 -3.59 25.55
N THR A 119 -29.86 -2.71 26.40
CA THR A 119 -31.30 -2.43 26.50
C THR A 119 -31.79 -1.42 25.45
N GLY A 120 -30.87 -0.72 24.77
CA GLY A 120 -31.17 0.27 23.73
C GLY A 120 -31.89 1.52 24.22
N THR A 121 -31.87 1.78 25.53
CA THR A 121 -32.58 2.90 26.17
C THR A 121 -31.71 4.15 26.33
N LEU A 122 -30.39 3.98 26.42
CA LEU A 122 -29.43 5.09 26.49
C LEU A 122 -29.19 5.71 25.11
N GLU A 123 -29.43 7.01 24.97
CA GLU A 123 -28.98 7.79 23.81
C GLU A 123 -27.51 8.19 23.97
N LEU A 124 -26.78 8.23 22.85
CA LEU A 124 -25.43 8.76 22.80
C LEU A 124 -25.50 10.28 22.62
N ASP A 125 -25.38 11.04 23.71
CA ASP A 125 -25.41 12.50 23.66
C ASP A 125 -24.10 13.09 23.08
N GLU A 126 -24.19 14.32 22.56
CA GLU A 126 -23.04 15.01 21.97
C GLU A 126 -21.94 15.32 22.99
N ALA A 127 -22.28 15.54 24.26
CA ALA A 127 -21.31 15.88 25.29
C ALA A 127 -20.38 14.71 25.58
N ARG A 128 -20.90 13.49 25.65
CA ARG A 128 -20.15 12.24 25.79
C ARG A 128 -19.28 11.96 24.56
N ILE A 129 -19.82 12.19 23.36
CA ILE A 129 -19.03 12.07 22.12
C ILE A 129 -17.84 13.04 22.14
N ARG A 130 -18.07 14.31 22.49
CA ARG A 130 -17.02 15.33 22.54
C ARG A 130 -16.05 15.12 23.70
N ALA A 131 -16.50 14.53 24.81
CA ALA A 131 -15.61 14.13 25.89
C ALA A 131 -14.63 13.06 25.43
N ARG A 132 -15.10 12.06 24.66
CA ARG A 132 -14.26 11.00 24.11
C ARG A 132 -13.37 11.48 22.94
N TRP A 133 -13.90 12.36 22.09
CA TRP A 133 -13.17 12.93 20.97
C TRP A 133 -13.23 14.47 21.01
N PRO A 134 -12.37 15.13 21.80
CA PRO A 134 -12.40 16.60 21.97
C PRO A 134 -12.18 17.38 20.68
N ALA A 135 -11.45 16.80 19.72
CA ALA A 135 -11.19 17.41 18.42
C ALA A 135 -12.39 17.38 17.46
N THR A 136 -13.50 16.75 17.84
CA THR A 136 -14.68 16.56 16.98
C THR A 136 -15.14 17.86 16.33
N GLN A 137 -15.04 17.91 15.00
CA GLN A 137 -15.50 19.04 14.20
C GLN A 137 -17.00 18.96 13.93
N ALA A 138 -17.54 17.75 13.70
CA ALA A 138 -18.94 17.56 13.40
C ALA A 138 -19.46 16.22 13.92
N ILE A 139 -20.72 16.22 14.37
CA ILE A 139 -21.46 15.02 14.75
C ILE A 139 -22.70 15.00 13.88
N ARG A 140 -22.91 13.90 13.14
CA ARG A 140 -24.11 13.67 12.34
C ARG A 140 -24.81 12.42 12.88
N ARG A 141 -25.98 12.59 13.48
CA ARG A 141 -26.86 11.45 13.80
C ARG A 141 -27.35 10.84 12.48
N ILE A 142 -27.19 9.54 12.34
CA ILE A 142 -27.51 8.77 11.12
C ILE A 142 -28.39 7.54 11.42
N GLY A 143 -28.81 7.42 12.67
CA GLY A 143 -29.68 6.39 13.21
C GLY A 143 -30.06 6.73 14.64
N ARG A 144 -31.08 6.02 15.16
CA ARG A 144 -31.55 6.21 16.55
C ARG A 144 -30.40 6.14 17.56
N ASN A 145 -29.52 5.17 17.42
CA ASN A 145 -28.37 4.94 18.31
C ASN A 145 -27.05 4.89 17.52
N LEU A 146 -26.95 5.68 16.45
CA LEU A 146 -25.76 5.69 15.58
C LEU A 146 -25.42 7.12 15.14
N SER A 147 -24.19 7.52 15.43
CA SER A 147 -23.65 8.82 15.05
C SER A 147 -22.38 8.66 14.23
N LEU A 148 -22.28 9.41 13.13
CA LEU A 148 -21.02 9.64 12.43
C LEU A 148 -20.33 10.84 13.07
N VAL A 149 -19.17 10.59 13.66
CA VAL A 149 -18.34 11.63 14.29
C VAL A 149 -17.20 11.95 13.33
N SER A 150 -16.97 13.23 13.06
CA SER A 150 -16.03 13.72 12.05
C SER A 150 -15.05 14.74 12.63
N GLY A 151 -13.87 14.86 12.02
CA GLY A 151 -12.83 15.75 12.52
C GLY A 151 -12.16 15.18 13.76
N ILE A 152 -12.15 13.86 13.89
CA ILE A 152 -11.44 13.19 14.98
C ILE A 152 -9.97 13.33 14.61
N ALA A 153 -9.30 14.29 15.21
CA ALA A 153 -7.85 14.37 15.08
C ALA A 153 -7.28 12.99 15.44
N PRO A 154 -6.28 12.47 14.70
CA PRO A 154 -5.46 11.41 15.25
C PRO A 154 -5.07 11.90 16.65
N ALA A 155 -5.25 11.04 17.66
CA ALA A 155 -5.00 11.44 19.05
C ALA A 155 -3.72 12.29 19.06
N PRO A 156 -3.78 13.56 19.49
CA PRO A 156 -2.58 14.38 19.52
C PRO A 156 -1.54 13.54 20.24
N VAL A 157 -0.31 13.51 19.72
CA VAL A 157 0.81 12.91 20.46
C VAL A 157 0.77 13.60 21.80
N GLN A 158 0.25 12.92 22.82
CA GLN A 158 0.19 13.46 24.16
C GLN A 158 1.65 13.62 24.52
N THR A 159 2.14 14.86 24.48
CA THR A 159 3.40 15.21 25.09
C THR A 159 3.12 15.02 26.58
N PRO A 160 3.72 14.02 27.24
CA PRO A 160 3.56 13.93 28.68
C PRO A 160 4.05 15.24 29.27
N SER A 161 3.41 15.72 30.34
CA SER A 161 3.97 16.82 31.13
C SER A 161 5.43 16.48 31.47
N SER A 162 6.28 17.51 31.52
CA SER A 162 7.73 17.38 31.64
C SER A 162 8.21 16.59 32.88
N SER A 163 7.31 16.21 33.79
CA SER A 163 7.59 15.41 34.97
C SER A 163 7.55 13.88 34.74
N ALA A 164 7.09 13.38 33.59
CA ALA A 164 7.09 11.94 33.27
C ALA A 164 8.25 11.52 32.34
N VAL A 165 9.12 12.45 31.97
CA VAL A 165 10.26 12.22 31.04
C VAL A 165 11.47 11.61 31.76
N ALA A 166 11.50 11.65 33.09
CA ALA A 166 12.55 11.04 33.88
C ALA A 166 12.19 9.59 34.24
N ALA A 167 12.42 8.66 33.30
CA ALA A 167 12.87 7.27 33.56
C ALA A 167 12.56 6.26 32.42
N VAL A 168 12.79 6.58 31.14
CA VAL A 168 13.15 5.53 30.16
C VAL A 168 14.06 6.14 29.10
N THR A 169 15.37 5.95 29.24
CA THR A 169 16.39 6.42 28.30
C THR A 169 16.62 5.47 27.12
N ASP A 170 16.02 4.28 27.11
CA ASP A 170 16.21 3.31 26.03
C ASP A 170 14.96 3.16 25.16
N LEU A 171 15.13 3.37 23.86
CA LEU A 171 14.20 2.88 22.84
C LEU A 171 14.01 1.37 23.09
N PRO A 172 12.76 0.84 23.14
CA PRO A 172 12.57 -0.59 23.30
C PRO A 172 13.36 -1.33 22.21
N PRO A 173 14.01 -2.45 22.54
CA PRO A 173 14.85 -3.17 21.59
C PRO A 173 14.04 -3.45 20.32
N LEU A 174 14.70 -3.31 19.15
CA LEU A 174 14.14 -3.84 17.92
C LEU A 174 14.05 -5.34 18.08
N ILE A 175 12.90 -5.86 18.49
CA ILE A 175 12.67 -7.30 18.43
C ILE A 175 12.75 -7.66 16.93
N PRO A 176 13.67 -8.55 16.52
CA PRO A 176 13.78 -8.95 15.14
C PRO A 176 12.42 -9.44 14.63
N THR A 177 11.98 -8.91 13.50
CA THR A 177 10.67 -9.25 12.92
C THR A 177 10.45 -10.75 12.79
N ARG A 178 11.52 -11.46 12.44
CA ARG A 178 11.50 -12.91 12.30
C ARG A 178 11.12 -13.60 13.62
N GLU A 179 11.62 -13.11 14.75
CA GLU A 179 11.28 -13.64 16.07
C GLU A 179 9.84 -13.33 16.45
N LEU A 180 9.37 -12.09 16.22
CA LEU A 180 7.97 -11.72 16.43
C LEU A 180 7.02 -12.58 15.58
N ALA A 181 7.33 -12.75 14.30
CA ALA A 181 6.53 -13.58 13.40
C ALA A 181 6.56 -15.06 13.80
N ALA A 182 7.72 -15.57 14.23
CA ALA A 182 7.87 -16.95 14.70
C ALA A 182 7.08 -17.21 16.00
N HIS A 183 7.10 -16.27 16.96
CA HIS A 183 6.28 -16.35 18.17
C HIS A 183 4.78 -16.29 17.85
N ALA A 184 4.34 -15.35 17.01
CA ALA A 184 2.95 -15.26 16.58
C ALA A 184 2.48 -16.56 15.87
N LEU A 185 3.36 -17.20 15.09
CA LEU A 185 3.08 -18.48 14.45
C LEU A 185 2.95 -19.61 15.49
N ALA A 186 3.85 -19.66 16.47
CA ALA A 186 3.82 -20.67 17.52
C ALA A 186 2.55 -20.55 18.38
N GLU A 187 2.18 -19.33 18.79
CA GLU A 187 0.96 -19.04 19.55
C GLU A 187 -0.30 -19.44 18.76
N ALA A 188 -0.38 -19.06 17.48
CA ALA A 188 -1.52 -19.40 16.63
C ALA A 188 -1.70 -20.91 16.50
N ARG A 189 -0.60 -21.66 16.33
CA ARG A 189 -0.62 -23.13 16.26
C ARG A 189 -1.03 -23.77 17.57
N GLN A 190 -0.52 -23.29 18.70
CA GLN A 190 -0.90 -23.78 20.03
C GLN A 190 -2.38 -23.54 20.32
N ALA A 191 -2.91 -22.40 19.88
CA ALA A 191 -4.33 -22.06 20.03
C ALA A 191 -5.25 -22.74 19.01
N GLY A 192 -4.71 -23.40 17.98
CA GLY A 192 -5.50 -23.91 16.85
C GLY A 192 -6.17 -22.81 16.01
N ASP A 193 -5.66 -21.58 16.08
CA ASP A 193 -6.20 -20.42 15.36
C ASP A 193 -5.66 -20.39 13.92
N HIS A 194 -6.29 -21.16 13.03
CA HIS A 194 -5.85 -21.29 11.64
C HIS A 194 -5.79 -19.96 10.85
N PRO A 195 -6.73 -19.01 11.00
CA PRO A 195 -6.60 -17.69 10.36
C PRO A 195 -5.38 -16.90 10.84
N ARG A 196 -5.07 -16.92 12.14
CA ARG A 196 -3.84 -16.29 12.65
C ARG A 196 -2.59 -17.03 12.19
N GLU A 197 -2.63 -18.36 12.12
CA GLU A 197 -1.53 -19.17 11.63
C GLU A 197 -1.14 -18.76 10.20
N VAL A 198 -2.11 -18.68 9.29
CA VAL A 198 -1.87 -18.23 7.90
C VAL A 198 -1.25 -16.83 7.87
N THR A 199 -1.73 -15.92 8.70
CA THR A 199 -1.22 -14.55 8.77
C THR A 199 0.24 -14.53 9.23
N ALA A 200 0.56 -15.29 10.29
CA ALA A 200 1.90 -15.39 10.84
C ALA A 200 2.88 -16.08 9.87
N LEU A 201 2.43 -17.08 9.09
CA LEU A 201 3.23 -17.69 8.03
C LEU A 201 3.64 -16.65 6.96
N ILE A 202 2.70 -15.84 6.48
CA ILE A 202 2.98 -14.76 5.51
C ILE A 202 3.96 -13.76 6.12
N ASP A 203 3.75 -13.33 7.36
CA ASP A 203 4.60 -12.34 8.03
C ASP A 203 6.02 -12.85 8.25
N LEU A 204 6.16 -14.14 8.62
CA LEU A 204 7.45 -14.80 8.74
C LEU A 204 8.15 -14.87 7.38
N ALA A 205 7.43 -15.24 6.32
CA ALA A 205 7.98 -15.28 4.97
C ALA A 205 8.44 -13.92 4.48
N VAL A 206 7.65 -12.86 4.69
CA VAL A 206 8.02 -11.48 4.35
C VAL A 206 9.28 -11.04 5.11
N SER A 207 9.47 -11.50 6.35
CA SER A 207 10.71 -11.26 7.09
C SER A 207 11.95 -11.88 6.42
N TYR A 208 11.81 -13.07 5.82
CA TYR A 208 12.86 -13.71 5.02
C TYR A 208 13.11 -12.98 3.70
N LEU A 209 12.05 -12.53 3.01
CA LEU A 209 12.18 -11.72 1.78
C LEU A 209 12.94 -10.42 2.03
N HIS A 210 12.71 -9.76 3.18
CA HIS A 210 13.48 -8.58 3.62
C HIS A 210 14.96 -8.86 3.91
N LYS A 211 15.38 -10.13 3.99
CA LYS A 211 16.78 -10.54 4.11
C LYS A 211 17.32 -11.19 2.84
N LEU A 212 16.59 -11.06 1.73
CA LEU A 212 16.89 -11.69 0.45
C LEU A 212 16.88 -13.22 0.45
N ASP A 213 16.25 -13.83 1.45
CA ASP A 213 16.19 -15.27 1.59
C ASP A 213 14.88 -15.81 1.01
N ALA A 214 14.88 -16.07 -0.29
CA ALA A 214 13.65 -16.41 -1.02
C ALA A 214 13.16 -17.85 -0.80
N GLN A 215 14.07 -18.78 -0.50
CA GLN A 215 13.73 -20.21 -0.39
C GLN A 215 12.81 -20.53 0.81
N PRO A 216 13.16 -20.19 2.07
CA PRO A 216 12.27 -20.40 3.20
C PRO A 216 11.00 -19.56 3.08
N ALA A 217 11.08 -18.37 2.47
CA ALA A 217 9.90 -17.54 2.21
C ALA A 217 8.90 -18.26 1.29
N ALA A 218 9.34 -18.83 0.18
CA ALA A 218 8.47 -19.51 -0.78
C ALA A 218 7.71 -20.67 -0.13
N SER A 219 8.41 -21.52 0.63
CA SER A 219 7.78 -22.65 1.34
C SER A 219 6.71 -22.19 2.33
N LEU A 220 7.01 -21.18 3.16
CA LEU A 220 6.04 -20.62 4.10
C LEU A 220 4.81 -19.99 3.40
N LEU A 221 5.02 -19.36 2.24
CA LEU A 221 3.96 -18.74 1.46
C LEU A 221 3.09 -19.76 0.73
N GLU A 222 3.65 -20.88 0.28
CA GLU A 222 2.89 -22.01 -0.27
C GLU A 222 1.99 -22.63 0.81
N ASP A 223 2.51 -22.81 2.03
CA ASP A 223 1.73 -23.27 3.19
C ASP A 223 0.60 -22.28 3.54
N ALA A 224 0.92 -20.98 3.60
CA ALA A 224 -0.06 -19.93 3.85
C ALA A 224 -1.13 -19.87 2.77
N LEU A 225 -0.75 -19.99 1.49
CA LEU A 225 -1.66 -19.98 0.36
C LEU A 225 -2.64 -21.16 0.43
N ASN A 226 -2.14 -22.36 0.71
CA ASN A 226 -2.95 -23.55 0.89
C ASN A 226 -3.87 -23.44 2.11
N GLY A 227 -3.38 -22.88 3.21
CA GLY A 227 -4.19 -22.58 4.40
C GLY A 227 -5.32 -21.59 4.10
N ALA A 228 -5.02 -20.48 3.43
CA ALA A 228 -6.00 -19.47 3.05
C ALA A 228 -7.11 -20.06 2.15
N ARG A 229 -6.73 -20.90 1.18
CA ARG A 229 -7.69 -21.61 0.31
C ARG A 229 -8.61 -22.55 1.08
N ARG A 230 -8.08 -23.33 2.02
CA ARG A 230 -8.89 -24.21 2.88
C ARG A 230 -9.89 -23.42 3.73
N LEU A 231 -9.50 -22.23 4.19
CA LEU A 231 -10.36 -21.33 4.95
C LEU A 231 -11.37 -20.57 4.07
N GLY A 232 -11.24 -20.62 2.74
CA GLY A 232 -12.01 -19.76 1.84
C GLY A 232 -11.66 -18.27 1.97
N ASP A 233 -10.52 -17.93 2.58
CA ASP A 233 -10.11 -16.55 2.82
C ASP A 233 -9.36 -15.99 1.62
N ARG A 234 -10.11 -15.36 0.72
CA ARG A 234 -9.59 -14.76 -0.51
C ARG A 234 -8.65 -13.56 -0.24
N THR A 235 -8.76 -12.89 0.92
CA THR A 235 -7.86 -11.77 1.26
C THR A 235 -6.49 -12.28 1.66
N ARG A 236 -6.43 -13.35 2.46
CA ARG A 236 -5.15 -14.01 2.79
C ARG A 236 -4.57 -14.75 1.59
N GLU A 237 -5.42 -15.31 0.72
CA GLU A 237 -4.98 -15.89 -0.55
C GLU A 237 -4.24 -14.84 -1.40
N LEU A 238 -4.84 -13.65 -1.54
CA LEU A 238 -4.23 -12.52 -2.25
C LEU A 238 -2.86 -12.10 -1.68
N ASP A 239 -2.78 -11.92 -0.35
CA ASP A 239 -1.52 -11.51 0.30
C ASP A 239 -0.43 -12.60 0.15
N ALA A 240 -0.79 -13.88 0.30
CA ALA A 240 0.13 -14.99 0.06
C ALA A 240 0.60 -15.05 -1.40
N GLN A 241 -0.30 -14.89 -2.38
CA GLN A 241 0.02 -14.90 -3.81
C GLN A 241 1.00 -13.79 -4.21
N VAL A 242 0.75 -12.55 -3.78
CA VAL A 242 1.59 -11.40 -4.12
C VAL A 242 3.01 -11.57 -3.54
N ASN A 243 3.12 -12.07 -2.31
CA ASN A 243 4.43 -12.30 -1.69
C ASN A 243 5.13 -13.55 -2.28
N LEU A 244 4.39 -14.59 -2.65
CA LEU A 244 4.95 -15.78 -3.30
C LEU A 244 5.51 -15.42 -4.69
N ALA A 245 4.82 -14.55 -5.42
CA ALA A 245 5.31 -14.01 -6.67
C ALA A 245 6.62 -13.23 -6.49
N GLN A 246 6.75 -12.44 -5.41
CA GLN A 246 8.01 -11.78 -5.07
C GLN A 246 9.13 -12.79 -4.79
N ALA A 247 8.85 -13.86 -4.05
CA ALA A 247 9.81 -14.94 -3.83
C ALA A 247 10.23 -15.61 -5.15
N ALA A 248 9.27 -15.87 -6.05
CA ALA A 248 9.52 -16.44 -7.36
C ALA A 248 10.41 -15.53 -8.24
N ILE A 249 10.16 -14.22 -8.25
CA ILE A 249 11.02 -13.24 -8.95
C ILE A 249 12.46 -13.32 -8.43
N MET A 250 12.65 -13.33 -7.10
CA MET A 250 13.99 -13.40 -6.48
C MET A 250 14.74 -14.71 -6.78
N GLN A 251 14.00 -15.78 -7.08
CA GLN A 251 14.56 -17.08 -7.47
C GLN A 251 14.76 -17.23 -8.98
N GLY A 252 14.51 -16.18 -9.78
CA GLY A 252 14.61 -16.26 -11.23
C GLY A 252 13.51 -17.10 -11.88
N ARG A 253 12.31 -17.17 -11.25
CA ARG A 253 11.13 -17.89 -11.75
C ARG A 253 10.02 -16.89 -12.17
N PRO A 254 10.24 -16.05 -13.19
CA PRO A 254 9.30 -14.99 -13.53
C PRO A 254 7.96 -15.50 -14.09
N ASP A 255 7.93 -16.64 -14.77
CA ASP A 255 6.68 -17.22 -15.29
C ASP A 255 5.72 -17.63 -14.17
N LEU A 256 6.25 -18.25 -13.11
CA LEU A 256 5.48 -18.56 -11.91
C LEU A 256 4.95 -17.29 -11.24
N ALA A 257 5.75 -16.23 -11.19
CA ALA A 257 5.31 -14.95 -10.64
C ALA A 257 4.13 -14.36 -11.43
N ILE A 258 4.18 -14.43 -12.77
CA ILE A 258 3.09 -13.96 -13.64
C ILE A 258 1.81 -14.77 -13.40
N GLU A 259 1.91 -16.10 -13.31
CA GLU A 259 0.78 -16.99 -13.03
C GLU A 259 0.12 -16.66 -11.69
N LEU A 260 0.92 -16.44 -10.65
CA LEU A 260 0.43 -16.09 -9.31
C LEU A 260 -0.24 -14.72 -9.25
N LEU A 261 0.26 -13.74 -10.01
CA LEU A 261 -0.19 -12.36 -9.96
C LEU A 261 -1.47 -12.09 -10.76
N GLY A 262 -1.79 -12.91 -11.76
CA GLY A 262 -3.02 -12.76 -12.56
C GLY A 262 -4.31 -12.80 -11.72
N PRO A 263 -4.56 -13.89 -10.96
CA PRO A 263 -5.71 -13.99 -10.06
C PRO A 263 -5.70 -12.92 -8.96
N ALA A 264 -4.52 -12.64 -8.40
CA ALA A 264 -4.34 -11.61 -7.38
C ALA A 264 -4.78 -10.21 -7.88
N LEU A 265 -4.33 -9.82 -9.07
CA LEU A 265 -4.68 -8.55 -9.68
C LEU A 265 -6.19 -8.45 -9.98
N ALA A 266 -6.78 -9.53 -10.51
CA ALA A 266 -8.21 -9.58 -10.80
C ALA A 266 -9.04 -9.41 -9.53
N TYR A 267 -8.68 -10.12 -8.46
CA TYR A 267 -9.38 -10.04 -7.18
C TYR A 267 -9.19 -8.67 -6.49
N ALA A 268 -7.98 -8.10 -6.51
CA ALA A 268 -7.73 -6.76 -5.98
C ALA A 268 -8.59 -5.69 -6.69
N ARG A 269 -8.75 -5.79 -8.01
CA ARG A 269 -9.65 -4.93 -8.81
C ARG A 269 -11.11 -5.12 -8.45
N GLU A 270 -11.55 -6.38 -8.29
CA GLU A 270 -12.92 -6.73 -7.92
C GLU A 270 -13.33 -6.08 -6.60
N ILE A 271 -12.48 -6.16 -5.56
CA ILE A 271 -12.77 -5.60 -4.24
C ILE A 271 -12.41 -4.11 -4.11
N GLY A 272 -11.84 -3.50 -5.15
CA GLY A 272 -11.39 -2.11 -5.15
C GLY A 272 -10.18 -1.82 -4.24
N ASP A 273 -9.36 -2.83 -3.96
CA ASP A 273 -8.10 -2.67 -3.23
C ASP A 273 -7.00 -2.12 -4.16
N ARG A 274 -7.00 -0.80 -4.31
CA ARG A 274 -6.07 -0.06 -5.16
C ARG A 274 -4.61 -0.19 -4.71
N PHE A 275 -4.36 -0.47 -3.43
CA PHE A 275 -3.00 -0.61 -2.94
C PHE A 275 -2.43 -1.95 -3.40
N THR A 276 -3.16 -3.03 -3.17
CA THR A 276 -2.74 -4.35 -3.62
C THR A 276 -2.73 -4.46 -5.14
N GLU A 277 -3.66 -3.81 -5.84
CA GLU A 277 -3.63 -3.68 -7.30
C GLU A 277 -2.32 -3.06 -7.80
N LYS A 278 -1.91 -1.93 -7.21
CA LYS A 278 -0.66 -1.25 -7.56
C LYS A 278 0.56 -2.14 -7.31
N VAL A 279 0.62 -2.83 -6.15
CA VAL A 279 1.73 -3.74 -5.83
C VAL A 279 1.76 -4.93 -6.80
N ALA A 280 0.61 -5.52 -7.12
CA ALA A 280 0.55 -6.63 -8.08
C ALA A 280 1.06 -6.20 -9.47
N LEU A 281 0.69 -5.01 -9.94
CA LEU A 281 1.19 -4.43 -11.19
C LEU A 281 2.70 -4.17 -11.16
N GLU A 282 3.24 -3.62 -10.07
CA GLU A 282 4.70 -3.47 -9.90
C GLU A 282 5.41 -4.82 -10.00
N ARG A 283 4.91 -5.85 -9.31
CA ARG A 283 5.50 -7.19 -9.32
C ARG A 283 5.39 -7.86 -10.70
N LEU A 284 4.28 -7.65 -11.42
CA LEU A 284 4.15 -8.11 -12.80
C LEU A 284 5.20 -7.43 -13.70
N GLY A 285 5.40 -6.12 -13.53
CA GLY A 285 6.43 -5.39 -14.27
C GLY A 285 7.84 -5.96 -14.03
N LEU A 286 8.17 -6.26 -12.77
CA LEU A 286 9.44 -6.91 -12.41
C LEU A 286 9.56 -8.34 -12.98
N ALA A 287 8.47 -9.11 -13.00
CA ALA A 287 8.46 -10.44 -13.57
C ALA A 287 8.67 -10.41 -15.10
N TYR A 288 8.01 -9.50 -15.82
CA TYR A 288 8.23 -9.29 -17.25
C TYR A 288 9.65 -8.81 -17.54
N GLN A 289 10.21 -7.94 -16.70
CA GLN A 289 11.63 -7.54 -16.81
C GLN A 289 12.56 -8.74 -16.63
N GLY A 290 12.26 -9.66 -15.69
CA GLY A 290 12.98 -10.92 -15.52
C GLY A 290 12.89 -11.86 -16.73
N ARG A 291 11.87 -11.70 -17.58
CA ARG A 291 11.73 -12.39 -18.88
C ARG A 291 12.38 -11.64 -20.06
N ALA A 292 13.03 -10.50 -19.80
CA ALA A 292 13.47 -9.56 -20.83
C ALA A 292 12.34 -9.02 -21.75
N ASP A 293 11.08 -9.09 -21.29
CA ASP A 293 9.95 -8.46 -21.97
C ASP A 293 9.76 -7.03 -21.43
N HIS A 294 10.66 -6.14 -21.86
CA HIS A 294 10.71 -4.76 -21.37
C HIS A 294 9.48 -3.94 -21.80
N SER A 295 8.79 -4.32 -22.87
CA SER A 295 7.56 -3.66 -23.31
C SER A 295 6.42 -3.96 -22.34
N GLN A 296 6.19 -5.24 -22.01
CA GLN A 296 5.17 -5.59 -21.02
C GLN A 296 5.54 -5.06 -19.65
N ALA A 297 6.81 -5.10 -19.26
CA ALA A 297 7.27 -4.52 -18.00
C ALA A 297 6.88 -3.04 -17.87
N LEU A 298 7.18 -2.26 -18.91
CA LEU A 298 6.84 -0.85 -19.00
C LEU A 298 5.32 -0.62 -18.86
N ASP A 299 4.49 -1.39 -19.56
CA ASP A 299 3.03 -1.26 -19.50
C ASP A 299 2.47 -1.48 -18.08
N GLN A 300 3.04 -2.44 -17.33
CA GLN A 300 2.62 -2.67 -15.95
C GLN A 300 3.12 -1.58 -15.00
N PHE A 301 4.37 -1.11 -15.16
CA PHE A 301 4.89 0.00 -14.38
C PHE A 301 4.11 1.30 -14.60
N GLU A 302 3.69 1.59 -15.83
CA GLU A 302 2.86 2.78 -16.11
C GLU A 302 1.47 2.71 -15.47
N GLN A 303 0.83 1.53 -15.46
CA GLN A 303 -0.43 1.33 -14.75
C GLN A 303 -0.26 1.51 -13.23
N ALA A 304 0.78 0.92 -12.64
CA ALA A 304 1.10 1.09 -11.23
C ALA A 304 1.42 2.56 -10.90
N LEU A 305 2.16 3.26 -11.76
CA LEU A 305 2.52 4.67 -11.59
C LEU A 305 1.29 5.57 -11.60
N ALA A 306 0.32 5.30 -12.49
CA ALA A 306 -0.95 6.01 -12.52
C ALA A 306 -1.75 5.83 -11.22
N LEU A 307 -1.73 4.62 -10.65
CA LEU A 307 -2.34 4.35 -9.34
C LEU A 307 -1.61 5.09 -8.23
N ALA A 308 -0.29 5.00 -8.14
CA ALA A 308 0.53 5.69 -7.14
C ALA A 308 0.24 7.20 -7.11
N ARG A 309 0.30 7.86 -8.28
CA ARG A 309 -0.02 9.29 -8.43
C ARG A 309 -1.43 9.62 -7.97
N SER A 310 -2.42 8.81 -8.35
CA SER A 310 -3.82 9.05 -7.97
C SER A 310 -4.11 8.83 -6.48
N MET A 311 -3.22 8.12 -5.78
CA MET A 311 -3.28 7.86 -4.35
C MET A 311 -2.43 8.84 -3.55
N GLY A 312 -1.61 9.68 -4.21
CA GLY A 312 -0.63 10.54 -3.55
C GLY A 312 0.56 9.76 -2.95
N ASP A 313 0.79 8.51 -3.38
CA ASP A 313 1.88 7.65 -2.90
C ASP A 313 3.19 8.05 -3.59
N THR A 314 3.71 9.21 -3.19
CA THR A 314 4.87 9.87 -3.81
C THR A 314 6.14 9.01 -3.68
N GLN A 315 6.21 8.17 -2.63
CA GLN A 315 7.33 7.24 -2.43
C GLN A 315 7.32 6.11 -3.46
N HIS A 316 6.20 5.43 -3.67
CA HIS A 316 6.12 4.43 -4.74
C HIS A 316 6.15 5.05 -6.14
N GLU A 317 5.68 6.29 -6.30
CA GLU A 317 5.84 7.03 -7.54
C GLU A 317 7.31 7.11 -7.96
N ALA A 318 8.22 7.50 -7.06
CA ALA A 318 9.65 7.53 -7.34
C ALA A 318 10.22 6.15 -7.72
N VAL A 319 9.81 5.10 -7.00
CA VAL A 319 10.24 3.70 -7.29
C VAL A 319 9.79 3.27 -8.68
N LEU A 320 8.53 3.53 -9.03
CA LEU A 320 7.94 3.13 -10.30
C LEU A 320 8.50 3.94 -11.47
N LEU A 321 8.77 5.23 -11.28
CA LEU A 321 9.47 6.04 -12.28
C LEU A 321 10.87 5.48 -12.57
N TRP A 322 11.60 5.08 -11.53
CA TRP A 322 12.90 4.45 -11.70
C TRP A 322 12.79 3.18 -12.54
N TYR A 323 11.94 2.23 -12.15
CA TYR A 323 11.73 0.97 -12.89
C TYR A 323 11.26 1.20 -14.33
N ALA A 324 10.38 2.17 -14.55
CA ALA A 324 9.92 2.51 -15.89
C ALA A 324 11.05 3.18 -16.72
N GLY A 325 11.97 3.91 -16.07
CA GLY A 325 13.20 4.41 -16.68
C GLY A 325 14.17 3.29 -17.07
N ILE A 326 14.30 2.26 -16.23
CA ILE A 326 15.04 1.02 -16.57
C ILE A 326 14.46 0.39 -17.82
N ALA A 327 13.14 0.17 -17.86
CA ALA A 327 12.49 -0.45 -19.01
C ALA A 327 12.66 0.38 -20.29
N ASP A 328 12.59 1.72 -20.21
CA ASP A 328 12.86 2.59 -21.36
C ASP A 328 14.32 2.49 -21.83
N ALA A 329 15.29 2.36 -20.93
CA ALA A 329 16.69 2.16 -21.29
C ALA A 329 16.90 0.85 -22.06
N GLU A 330 16.33 -0.26 -21.59
CA GLU A 330 16.40 -1.58 -22.23
C GLU A 330 15.66 -1.61 -23.58
N LEU A 331 14.64 -0.78 -23.75
CA LEU A 331 13.95 -0.57 -25.02
C LEU A 331 14.71 0.36 -25.99
N GLY A 332 15.92 0.81 -25.65
CA GLY A 332 16.72 1.72 -26.47
C GLY A 332 16.16 3.14 -26.53
N ARG A 333 15.49 3.60 -25.46
CA ARG A 333 14.88 4.94 -25.34
C ARG A 333 15.60 5.78 -24.28
N PRO A 334 16.89 6.13 -24.49
CA PRO A 334 17.73 6.76 -23.47
C PRO A 334 17.18 8.12 -23.00
N ASP A 335 16.56 8.91 -23.87
CA ASP A 335 15.99 10.21 -23.49
C ASP A 335 14.85 10.07 -22.49
N ARG A 336 13.99 9.06 -22.68
CA ARG A 336 12.89 8.76 -21.74
C ARG A 336 13.42 8.19 -20.43
N ALA A 337 14.42 7.33 -20.50
CA ALA A 337 15.07 6.77 -19.32
C ALA A 337 15.70 7.88 -18.45
N LEU A 338 16.43 8.81 -19.09
CA LEU A 338 17.02 9.97 -18.43
C LEU A 338 15.95 10.86 -17.77
N ALA A 339 14.89 11.23 -18.51
CA ALA A 339 13.82 12.08 -17.99
C ALA A 339 13.14 11.46 -16.75
N ARG A 340 12.86 10.15 -16.78
CA ARG A 340 12.28 9.44 -15.63
C ARG A 340 13.24 9.31 -14.46
N GLY A 341 14.53 9.12 -14.73
CA GLY A 341 15.58 9.12 -13.71
C GLY A 341 15.71 10.48 -13.03
N GLU A 342 15.66 11.58 -13.80
CA GLU A 342 15.70 12.95 -13.26
C GLU A 342 14.48 13.24 -12.38
N GLU A 343 13.28 12.84 -12.81
CA GLU A 343 12.04 12.96 -12.03
C GLU A 343 12.13 12.16 -10.72
N THR A 344 12.66 10.93 -10.78
CA THR A 344 12.90 10.08 -9.60
C THR A 344 13.79 10.79 -8.59
N VAL A 345 14.95 11.30 -9.02
CA VAL A 345 15.91 11.98 -8.14
C VAL A 345 15.29 13.23 -7.52
N ALA A 346 14.55 14.01 -8.32
CA ALA A 346 13.85 15.20 -7.82
C ALA A 346 12.82 14.86 -6.73
N LEU A 347 12.04 13.79 -6.92
CA LEU A 347 11.08 13.31 -5.92
C LEU A 347 11.78 12.81 -4.66
N LEU A 348 12.85 12.01 -4.79
CA LEU A 348 13.60 11.52 -3.63
C LEU A 348 14.22 12.66 -2.82
N ARG A 349 14.76 13.69 -3.48
CA ARG A 349 15.26 14.92 -2.81
C ARG A 349 14.15 15.66 -2.09
N ARG A 350 12.98 15.83 -2.73
CA ARG A 350 11.80 16.46 -2.11
C ARG A 350 11.33 15.71 -0.86
N LEU A 351 11.36 14.37 -0.92
CA LEU A 351 11.04 13.48 0.20
C LEU A 351 12.19 13.36 1.22
N ARG A 352 13.31 14.06 1.01
CA ARG A 352 14.52 14.02 1.85
C ARG A 352 15.02 12.59 2.07
N LYS A 353 14.88 11.73 1.05
CA LYS A 353 15.37 10.35 1.11
C LYS A 353 16.89 10.36 1.00
N PRO A 354 17.61 9.67 1.90
CA PRO A 354 19.08 9.66 1.93
C PRO A 354 19.68 9.07 0.66
N GLN A 355 19.01 8.11 0.03
CA GLN A 355 19.45 7.49 -1.22
C GLN A 355 19.31 8.38 -2.47
N ALA A 356 18.79 9.60 -2.39
CA ALA A 356 18.57 10.44 -3.57
C ALA A 356 19.85 10.68 -4.39
N GLU A 357 20.98 10.87 -3.72
CA GLU A 357 22.26 11.14 -4.38
C GLU A 357 22.90 9.88 -5.00
N GLU A 358 22.62 8.69 -4.45
CA GLU A 358 23.01 7.42 -5.08
C GLU A 358 22.29 7.24 -6.43
N TYR A 359 20.99 7.55 -6.48
CA TYR A 359 20.22 7.52 -7.73
C TYR A 359 20.71 8.58 -8.72
N ALA A 360 21.10 9.76 -8.23
CA ALA A 360 21.67 10.82 -9.07
C ALA A 360 23.01 10.40 -9.69
N GLN A 361 23.86 9.70 -8.92
CA GLN A 361 25.13 9.18 -9.43
C GLN A 361 24.90 8.10 -10.49
N HIS A 362 24.01 7.14 -10.25
CA HIS A 362 23.66 6.11 -11.24
C HIS A 362 23.17 6.73 -12.56
N LEU A 363 22.37 7.78 -12.47
CA LEU A 363 21.88 8.49 -13.64
C LEU A 363 23.00 9.24 -14.39
N ALA A 364 23.97 9.81 -13.67
CA ALA A 364 25.14 10.45 -14.27
C ALA A 364 26.07 9.44 -14.98
N ASP A 365 26.25 8.26 -14.37
CA ASP A 365 27.02 7.16 -14.96
C ASP A 365 26.33 6.67 -16.25
N TYR A 366 25.00 6.48 -16.20
CA TYR A 366 24.19 6.14 -17.37
C TYR A 366 24.36 7.18 -18.49
N ARG A 367 24.22 8.47 -18.16
CA ARG A 367 24.40 9.58 -19.13
C ARG A 367 25.79 9.60 -19.76
N SER A 368 26.82 9.27 -18.98
CA SER A 368 28.20 9.22 -19.48
C SER A 368 28.41 8.02 -20.41
N SER A 369 27.80 6.87 -20.09
CA SER A 369 27.89 5.65 -20.90
C SER A 369 27.28 5.83 -22.30
N ILE A 370 26.12 6.48 -22.41
CA ILE A 370 25.48 6.76 -23.71
C ILE A 370 26.29 7.76 -24.55
N ALA A 371 26.94 8.74 -23.89
CA ALA A 371 27.74 9.76 -24.56
C ALA A 371 29.04 9.18 -25.13
N ALA A 372 29.63 8.18 -24.48
CA ALA A 372 30.85 7.50 -24.95
C ALA A 372 30.62 6.65 -26.22
N VAL A 373 29.40 6.18 -26.46
CA VAL A 373 29.05 5.34 -27.63
C VAL A 373 28.75 6.18 -28.89
N ALA A 374 28.28 7.42 -28.72
CA ALA A 374 27.87 8.27 -29.84
C ALA A 374 28.97 8.67 -30.85
N PRO A 375 30.25 8.89 -30.48
CA PRO A 375 31.33 9.22 -31.43
C PRO A 375 31.78 8.02 -32.28
N ALA A 376 31.68 6.79 -31.76
CA ALA A 376 32.16 5.59 -32.44
C ALA A 376 31.33 5.22 -33.68
N LEU A 377 30.07 5.66 -33.75
CA LEU A 377 29.17 5.40 -34.88
C LEU A 377 29.20 6.46 -35.98
N LYS A 378 29.80 7.64 -35.72
CA LYS A 378 29.88 8.74 -36.71
C LYS A 378 31.14 8.70 -37.57
N GLY A 379 32.14 7.88 -37.21
CA GLY A 379 33.36 7.67 -38.00
C GLY A 379 33.17 6.58 -39.06
N GLY A 380 32.30 6.81 -40.04
CA GLY A 380 32.20 5.94 -41.22
C GLY A 380 33.45 6.09 -42.10
N GLY A 381 34.35 5.12 -42.06
CA GLY A 381 35.52 5.07 -42.94
C GLY A 381 36.15 3.68 -42.95
N VAL A 382 35.92 2.97 -44.07
CA VAL A 382 36.61 1.78 -44.62
C VAL A 382 37.16 0.75 -43.61
N PHE A 383 36.56 -0.46 -43.66
CA PHE A 383 37.01 -1.72 -43.05
C PHE A 383 38.52 -1.80 -42.80
N ASP A 384 38.92 -1.69 -41.53
CA ASP A 384 40.14 -2.29 -41.01
C ASP A 384 39.73 -3.53 -40.20
N ALA A 385 40.03 -4.71 -40.75
CA ALA A 385 39.68 -6.01 -40.18
C ALA A 385 40.40 -6.32 -38.85
N SER A 386 41.19 -5.39 -38.32
CA SER A 386 41.83 -5.49 -37.00
C SER A 386 40.96 -5.02 -35.83
N VAL A 387 39.78 -4.41 -36.06
CA VAL A 387 38.85 -3.99 -35.00
C VAL A 387 37.81 -5.08 -34.65
N ILE A 388 37.77 -6.20 -35.40
CA ILE A 388 36.85 -7.31 -35.13
C ILE A 388 37.34 -8.22 -33.98
N THR A 389 38.59 -8.07 -33.52
CA THR A 389 39.22 -8.99 -32.55
C THR A 389 39.31 -8.50 -31.11
N THR A 390 38.64 -7.41 -30.72
CA THR A 390 38.58 -6.99 -29.29
C THR A 390 37.26 -7.40 -28.59
N TYR A 391 36.39 -8.15 -29.27
CA TYR A 391 35.15 -8.70 -28.67
C TYR A 391 35.26 -10.16 -28.20
N SER A 392 36.43 -10.81 -28.34
CA SER A 392 36.56 -12.27 -28.13
C SER A 392 37.38 -12.71 -26.91
N GLN A 393 37.78 -11.81 -26.00
CA GLN A 393 38.46 -12.20 -24.75
C GLN A 393 37.91 -11.45 -23.53
N LEU A 394 36.67 -11.78 -23.16
CA LEU A 394 36.22 -11.75 -21.76
C LEU A 394 36.07 -13.21 -21.32
N PRO A 395 36.44 -13.58 -20.07
CA PRO A 395 36.34 -14.97 -19.64
C PRO A 395 34.88 -15.44 -19.76
N SER A 396 34.68 -16.40 -20.65
CA SER A 396 33.42 -17.07 -20.89
C SER A 396 33.01 -17.84 -19.64
N GLN A 397 31.99 -17.38 -18.92
CA GLN A 397 30.95 -18.26 -18.33
C GLN A 397 29.59 -17.56 -18.35
N GLY A 398 28.79 -17.93 -19.36
CA GLY A 398 27.32 -17.84 -19.43
C GLY A 398 26.61 -16.57 -18.97
N SER A 399 26.42 -15.60 -19.86
CA SER A 399 25.30 -14.65 -19.75
C SER A 399 24.99 -14.02 -21.11
N THR A 400 23.77 -14.20 -21.61
CA THR A 400 23.26 -13.58 -22.84
C THR A 400 22.33 -12.42 -22.47
N ALA A 401 22.83 -11.18 -22.59
CA ALA A 401 22.14 -9.97 -23.13
C ALA A 401 22.77 -8.66 -22.59
N ALA A 402 23.14 -7.79 -23.54
CA ALA A 402 23.38 -6.33 -23.48
C ALA A 402 24.48 -5.73 -22.56
N GLY A 403 25.30 -4.85 -23.17
CA GLY A 403 25.92 -3.61 -22.66
C GLY A 403 26.47 -3.50 -21.22
N PRO A 404 27.60 -2.81 -20.99
CA PRO A 404 28.26 -2.80 -19.68
C PRO A 404 27.51 -1.92 -18.65
N GLY A 405 26.50 -2.49 -17.98
CA GLY A 405 26.15 -2.15 -16.60
C GLY A 405 25.21 -0.97 -16.33
N LEU A 406 24.33 -0.60 -17.25
CA LEU A 406 23.61 0.67 -17.19
C LEU A 406 22.69 0.88 -15.97
N LEU A 407 22.31 -0.20 -15.25
CA LEU A 407 21.67 -0.22 -13.91
C LEU A 407 22.15 -1.42 -13.06
N ARG A 408 23.41 -1.86 -13.23
CA ARG A 408 23.90 -3.22 -12.87
C ARG A 408 23.76 -3.66 -11.40
N MET A 409 23.23 -2.80 -10.55
CA MET A 409 22.65 -3.18 -9.28
C MET A 409 21.20 -2.69 -9.28
N ALA A 410 20.30 -3.45 -9.91
CA ALA A 410 18.94 -3.63 -9.39
C ALA A 410 19.04 -4.32 -8.01
N LEU A 411 19.77 -3.69 -7.09
CA LEU A 411 19.97 -4.09 -5.72
C LEU A 411 19.26 -3.02 -4.93
N THR A 412 17.97 -3.24 -4.74
CA THR A 412 17.48 -3.91 -3.54
C THR A 412 17.08 -2.85 -2.53
N ALA A 413 15.78 -2.76 -2.26
CA ALA A 413 15.26 -2.24 -1.00
C ALA A 413 15.97 -2.86 0.24
N THR A 414 16.77 -3.91 0.02
CA THR A 414 17.57 -4.68 0.95
C THR A 414 19.02 -4.21 1.17
N LYS A 415 19.69 -3.47 0.27
CA LYS A 415 21.01 -2.88 0.63
C LYS A 415 20.89 -1.71 1.62
N ALA A 416 19.74 -1.03 1.62
CA ALA A 416 19.38 -0.06 2.66
C ALA A 416 19.24 -0.69 4.06
N ALA A 417 19.01 -2.02 4.15
CA ALA A 417 18.91 -2.71 5.43
C ALA A 417 20.27 -3.14 6.02
N VAL A 418 21.33 -3.24 5.21
CA VAL A 418 22.68 -3.60 5.70
C VAL A 418 23.44 -2.36 6.19
N ALA A 419 23.09 -1.16 5.71
CA ALA A 419 23.55 0.10 6.27
C ALA A 419 22.82 0.51 7.58
N PHE A 420 21.91 -0.32 8.10
CA PHE A 420 21.10 -0.01 9.29
C PHE A 420 21.91 -0.02 10.59
N ALA A 421 23.03 -0.75 10.63
CA ALA A 421 23.82 -0.96 11.86
C ALA A 421 25.04 -0.03 12.02
N GLY A 422 25.27 0.93 11.12
CA GLY A 422 26.50 1.76 11.17
C GLY A 422 26.45 3.16 10.56
N SER A 423 25.29 3.65 10.09
CA SER A 423 25.23 4.88 9.26
C SER A 423 24.76 6.15 9.98
N GLY A 424 24.59 6.15 11.32
CA GLY A 424 24.27 7.38 12.05
C GLY A 424 22.92 8.01 11.66
N PHE A 425 21.94 7.21 11.25
CA PHE A 425 20.59 7.72 10.97
C PHE A 425 19.99 8.40 12.20
N LYS A 426 19.59 9.66 12.02
CA LYS A 426 18.75 10.38 13.00
C LYS A 426 17.46 9.59 13.20
N THR A 427 17.20 9.16 14.43
CA THR A 427 15.89 8.63 14.81
C THR A 427 14.95 9.78 15.13
N VAL A 428 13.65 9.58 14.96
CA VAL A 428 12.67 10.49 15.57
C VAL A 428 12.77 10.42 17.09
N PRO A 429 12.43 11.50 17.80
CA PRO A 429 12.24 11.47 19.24
C PRO A 429 11.33 10.31 19.70
N LEU A 430 11.61 9.77 20.89
CA LEU A 430 10.98 8.56 21.41
C LEU A 430 9.44 8.66 21.48
N GLU A 431 8.93 9.85 21.79
CA GLU A 431 7.52 10.20 21.82
C GLU A 431 6.86 10.12 20.43
N ILE A 432 7.54 10.59 19.39
CA ILE A 432 7.06 10.49 18.00
C ILE A 432 7.05 9.02 17.57
N TYR A 433 8.12 8.28 17.89
CA TYR A 433 8.18 6.85 17.60
C TYR A 433 7.04 6.08 18.28
N ARG A 434 6.80 6.32 19.58
CA ARG A 434 5.70 5.67 20.33
C ARG A 434 4.33 6.02 19.75
N ALA A 435 4.10 7.27 19.37
CA ALA A 435 2.84 7.67 18.75
C ALA A 435 2.60 7.02 17.38
N ARG A 436 3.64 6.97 16.53
CA ARG A 436 3.57 6.27 15.24
C ARG A 436 3.34 4.77 15.43
N LEU A 437 4.01 4.15 16.40
CA LEU A 437 3.82 2.74 16.73
C LEU A 437 2.40 2.45 17.23
N ALA A 438 1.87 3.28 18.12
CA ALA A 438 0.48 3.17 18.61
C ALA A 438 -0.53 3.33 17.47
N THR A 439 -0.29 4.29 16.57
CA THR A 439 -1.13 4.48 15.37
C THR A 439 -1.08 3.25 14.46
N CYS A 440 0.11 2.67 14.26
CA CYS A 440 0.28 1.45 13.48
C CYS A 440 -0.36 0.24 14.15
N SER A 441 -0.19 0.04 15.46
CA SER A 441 -0.71 -1.14 16.17
C SER A 441 -2.23 -1.19 16.22
N GLN A 442 -2.88 -0.03 16.12
CA GLN A 442 -4.34 0.10 16.05
C GLN A 442 -4.86 0.12 14.60
N CYS A 443 -3.98 0.02 13.60
CA CYS A 443 -4.36 0.06 12.19
C CYS A 443 -4.86 -1.30 11.71
N GLU A 444 -5.99 -1.31 11.01
CA GLU A 444 -6.60 -2.50 10.35
C GLU A 444 -5.68 -3.21 9.34
N MET A 445 -4.65 -2.51 8.87
CA MET A 445 -3.64 -3.06 7.96
C MET A 445 -2.49 -3.73 8.71
N PHE A 446 -2.44 -3.60 10.03
CA PHE A 446 -1.39 -4.18 10.87
C PHE A 446 -1.77 -5.59 11.29
N THR A 447 -0.87 -6.53 11.07
CA THR A 447 -1.08 -7.95 11.36
C THR A 447 -0.75 -8.33 12.80
N GLY A 448 -0.23 -7.38 13.59
CA GLY A 448 0.49 -7.65 14.85
C GLY A 448 2.01 -7.66 14.66
N VAL A 449 2.50 -7.89 13.43
CA VAL A 449 3.93 -7.96 13.11
C VAL A 449 4.33 -6.90 12.08
N ARG A 450 3.53 -6.72 11.02
CA ARG A 450 3.80 -5.76 9.94
C ARG A 450 2.53 -5.08 9.44
N CYS A 451 2.72 -3.97 8.74
CA CYS A 451 1.67 -3.35 7.93
C CYS A 451 1.60 -4.02 6.55
N ARG A 452 0.41 -4.51 6.17
CA ARG A 452 0.13 -5.09 4.84
C ARG A 452 0.28 -4.09 3.68
N VAL A 453 0.18 -2.79 3.99
CA VAL A 453 0.36 -1.71 3.01
C VAL A 453 1.85 -1.45 2.79
N CYS A 454 2.52 -0.77 3.72
CA CYS A 454 3.91 -0.36 3.51
C CYS A 454 4.95 -1.48 3.68
N GLY A 455 4.54 -2.72 3.97
CA GLY A 455 5.42 -3.80 4.43
C GLY A 455 6.14 -3.47 5.74
N CYS A 456 5.76 -2.36 6.40
CA CYS A 456 6.49 -1.82 7.52
C CYS A 456 6.38 -2.76 8.70
N ILE A 457 7.51 -3.25 9.14
CA ILE A 457 7.68 -3.72 10.50
C ILE A 457 7.65 -2.47 11.35
N SER A 458 6.63 -2.32 12.19
CA SER A 458 6.26 -1.05 12.80
C SER A 458 7.39 -0.39 13.61
N ALA A 459 8.42 -1.16 14.01
CA ALA A 459 9.61 -0.63 14.65
C ALA A 459 10.61 0.07 13.71
N ALA A 460 10.65 -0.22 12.41
CA ALA A 460 11.69 0.29 11.50
C ALA A 460 11.32 1.65 10.89
N LYS A 461 10.26 1.74 10.07
CA LYS A 461 9.91 3.02 9.42
C LYS A 461 9.41 4.08 10.41
N ALA A 462 8.74 3.67 11.49
CA ALA A 462 8.29 4.61 12.51
C ALA A 462 9.45 5.36 13.20
N ARG A 463 10.66 4.78 13.21
CA ARG A 463 11.87 5.41 13.76
C ARG A 463 12.49 6.44 12.82
N LEU A 464 12.16 6.42 11.53
CA LEU A 464 12.82 7.23 10.52
C LEU A 464 12.09 8.58 10.34
N PRO A 465 12.81 9.72 10.42
CA PRO A 465 12.21 11.06 10.35
C PRO A 465 11.77 11.46 8.95
N HIS A 466 12.12 10.70 7.91
CA HIS A 466 11.80 10.97 6.51
C HIS A 466 10.80 9.96 5.93
N GLU A 467 10.22 9.09 6.77
CA GLU A 467 9.16 8.17 6.36
C GLU A 467 7.80 8.79 6.61
N ASP A 468 6.85 8.43 5.76
CA ASP A 468 5.43 8.74 5.88
C ASP A 468 4.63 7.44 5.85
N CYS A 469 3.46 7.43 6.48
CA CYS A 469 2.51 6.35 6.26
C CYS A 469 1.91 6.50 4.85
N PRO A 470 2.01 5.50 3.95
CA PRO A 470 1.37 5.60 2.62
C PRO A 470 -0.16 5.54 2.68
N ALA A 471 -0.73 5.13 3.81
CA ALA A 471 -2.16 5.25 4.09
C ALA A 471 -2.54 6.60 4.73
N GLY A 472 -1.58 7.54 4.87
CA GLY A 472 -1.79 8.88 5.43
C GLY A 472 -2.03 8.94 6.93
N LYS A 473 -1.73 7.87 7.69
CA LYS A 473 -2.03 7.79 9.14
C LYS A 473 -1.10 8.63 10.01
N TRP A 474 0.11 8.90 9.55
CA TRP A 474 1.10 9.77 10.18
C TRP A 474 2.09 10.25 9.11
N SER A 475 2.68 11.42 9.34
CA SER A 475 3.66 12.04 8.44
C SER A 475 5.05 12.19 9.08
N SER A 476 6.04 12.46 8.23
CA SER A 476 7.45 12.69 8.52
C SER A 476 7.67 13.86 9.45
#